data_AF-A0AAP3A3H5-F1
#
_entry.id   AF-A0AAP3A3H5-F1
#
_cell.length_a   1.000
_cell.length_b   1.000
_cell.length_c   1.000
_cell.angle_alpha   90.00
_cell.angle_beta   90.00
_cell.angle_gamma   90.00
#
_symmetry.space_group_name_H-M   'P 1'
#
loop_
_entity.id
_entity.type
_entity.pdbx_description
1 polymer ?
#
loop_
_entity_poly.entity_id
_entity_poly.type
_entity_poly.pdbx_seq_one_letter_code
_entity_poly.pdbx_strand_id
1 'polypeptide(L)'
;VQVHSRISLLSWVTEKMQQALRTLDIQYQDLPQIYRCVQHLSAIETTLQQCELWHMTKLDVLSGQFRNAALRLERLAPQGAETIITPPELPRREMNQPKKSEESPQPVFA
;
A
#
# COMPACT_ATOMS: atom_id res chain seq x y z
N VAL A 1 -6.71 -15.97 20.13
CA VAL A 1 -6.17 -14.69 20.69
C VAL A 1 -5.52 -13.80 19.61
N GLN A 2 -4.75 -14.35 18.67
CA GLN A 2 -3.98 -13.56 17.67
C GLN A 2 -4.85 -12.80 16.64
N VAL A 3 -5.94 -13.39 16.12
CA VAL A 3 -6.82 -12.73 15.14
C VAL A 3 -7.47 -11.48 15.73
N HIS A 4 -8.01 -11.59 16.95
CA HIS A 4 -8.65 -10.45 17.62
C HIS A 4 -7.68 -9.28 17.83
N SER A 5 -6.43 -9.55 18.24
CA SER A 5 -5.40 -8.52 18.39
C SER A 5 -5.05 -7.83 17.06
N ARG A 6 -4.96 -8.60 15.97
CA ARG A 6 -4.70 -8.05 14.63
C ARG A 6 -5.85 -7.17 14.14
N ILE A 7 -7.09 -7.58 14.37
CA ILE A 7 -8.28 -6.79 14.04
C ILE A 7 -8.33 -5.51 14.85
N SER A 8 -8.11 -5.57 16.17
CA SER A 8 -8.07 -4.37 17.01
C SER A 8 -6.99 -3.39 16.56
N LEU A 9 -5.82 -3.87 16.15
CA LEU A 9 -4.77 -3.03 15.61
C LEU A 9 -5.20 -2.37 14.30
N LEU A 10 -5.78 -3.12 13.36
CA LEU A 10 -6.27 -2.58 12.09
C LEU A 10 -7.37 -1.53 12.31
N SER A 11 -8.33 -1.79 13.19
CA SER A 11 -9.37 -0.82 13.54
C SER A 11 -8.77 0.46 14.16
N TRP A 12 -7.79 0.33 15.04
CA TRP A 12 -7.09 1.48 15.62
C TRP A 12 -6.33 2.29 14.56
N VAL A 13 -5.59 1.62 13.66
CA VAL A 13 -4.90 2.29 12.54
C VAL A 13 -5.90 3.01 11.65
N THR A 14 -7.02 2.36 11.31
CA THR A 14 -8.11 2.94 10.53
C THR A 14 -8.62 4.23 11.17
N GLU A 15 -8.92 4.21 12.47
CA GLU A 15 -9.38 5.38 13.20
C GLU A 15 -8.34 6.51 13.22
N LYS A 16 -7.07 6.19 13.41
CA LYS A 16 -5.98 7.18 13.42
C LYS A 16 -5.78 7.83 12.06
N MET A 17 -5.85 7.07 10.99
CA MET A 17 -5.77 7.62 9.63
C MET A 17 -6.98 8.49 9.31
N GLN A 18 -8.19 8.09 9.71
CA GLN A 18 -9.39 8.93 9.55
C GLN A 18 -9.26 10.25 10.34
N GLN A 19 -8.68 10.22 11.54
CA GLN A 19 -8.41 11.44 12.32
C GLN A 19 -7.40 12.34 11.59
N ALA A 20 -6.27 11.78 11.14
CA ALA A 20 -5.24 12.52 10.42
C ALA A 20 -5.77 13.16 9.13
N LEU A 21 -6.58 12.44 8.34
CA LEU A 21 -7.18 12.96 7.11
C LEU A 21 -8.09 14.18 7.34
N ARG A 22 -8.69 14.33 8.54
CA ARG A 22 -9.52 15.51 8.86
C ARG A 22 -8.69 16.75 9.16
N THR A 23 -7.43 16.57 9.58
CA THR A 23 -6.57 17.66 10.05
C THR A 23 -5.45 18.01 9.06
N LEU A 24 -5.10 17.08 8.18
CA LEU A 24 -4.09 17.31 7.15
C LEU A 24 -4.63 18.26 6.08
N ASP A 25 -3.82 19.26 5.74
CA ASP A 25 -4.05 20.10 4.59
C ASP A 25 -3.51 19.39 3.34
N ILE A 26 -4.39 18.62 2.69
CA ILE A 26 -4.04 17.81 1.52
C ILE A 26 -4.10 18.68 0.26
N GLN A 27 -2.97 18.76 -0.42
CA GLN A 27 -2.76 19.61 -1.59
C GLN A 27 -2.61 18.79 -2.87
N TYR A 28 -2.69 19.44 -4.03
CA TYR A 28 -2.60 18.75 -5.33
C TYR A 28 -1.32 17.92 -5.50
N GLN A 29 -0.19 18.40 -4.98
CA GLN A 29 1.09 17.68 -4.97
C GLN A 29 1.05 16.32 -4.26
N ASP A 30 0.07 16.11 -3.37
CA ASP A 30 -0.09 14.87 -2.62
C ASP A 30 -0.85 13.79 -3.41
N LEU A 31 -1.45 14.15 -4.56
CA LEU A 31 -2.28 13.25 -5.36
C LEU A 31 -1.60 11.91 -5.69
N PRO A 32 -0.32 11.84 -6.10
CA PRO A 32 0.36 10.56 -6.32
C PRO A 32 0.42 9.69 -5.06
N GLN A 33 0.63 10.31 -3.89
CA GLN A 33 0.69 9.60 -2.62
C GLN A 33 -0.70 9.12 -2.18
N ILE A 34 -1.74 9.93 -2.40
CA ILE A 34 -3.14 9.56 -2.16
C ILE A 34 -3.51 8.33 -3.01
N TYR A 35 -3.13 8.27 -4.29
CA TYR A 35 -3.37 7.08 -5.10
C TYR A 35 -2.64 5.84 -4.58
N ARG A 36 -1.39 5.97 -4.13
CA ARG A 36 -0.66 4.85 -3.49
C ARG A 36 -1.40 4.34 -2.25
N CYS A 37 -1.92 5.25 -1.41
CA CYS A 37 -2.74 4.88 -0.26
C CYS A 37 -3.99 4.11 -0.70
N VAL A 38 -4.71 4.57 -1.73
CA VAL A 38 -5.88 3.85 -2.29
C VAL A 38 -5.50 2.44 -2.76
N GLN A 39 -4.37 2.28 -3.45
CA GLN A 39 -3.90 0.97 -3.91
C GLN A 39 -3.58 0.02 -2.75
N HIS A 40 -2.87 0.51 -1.73
CA HIS A 40 -2.55 -0.29 -0.55
C HIS A 40 -3.81 -0.69 0.23
N LEU A 41 -4.75 0.23 0.40
CA LEU A 41 -6.01 -0.05 1.08
C LEU A 41 -6.82 -1.13 0.35
N SER A 42 -6.90 -1.06 -0.99
CA SER A 42 -7.55 -2.09 -1.82
C SER A 42 -6.91 -3.49 -1.65
N ALA A 43 -5.57 -3.56 -1.56
CA ALA A 43 -4.88 -4.83 -1.32
C ALA A 43 -5.19 -5.42 0.07
N ILE A 44 -5.30 -4.56 1.09
CA ILE A 44 -5.67 -4.97 2.45
C ILE A 44 -7.15 -5.41 2.46
N GLU A 45 -8.05 -4.67 1.85
CA GLU A 45 -9.47 -5.04 1.72
C GLU A 45 -9.65 -6.40 1.05
N THR A 46 -8.91 -6.66 -0.03
CA THR A 46 -8.93 -7.95 -0.73
C THR A 46 -8.56 -9.10 0.21
N THR A 47 -7.50 -8.90 1.02
CA THR A 47 -7.05 -9.91 1.99
C THR A 47 -8.08 -10.09 3.10
N LEU A 48 -8.64 -8.99 3.62
CA LEU A 48 -9.67 -9.03 4.65
C LEU A 48 -10.96 -9.68 4.17
N GLN A 49 -11.33 -9.50 2.90
CA GLN A 49 -12.49 -10.14 2.29
C GLN A 49 -12.29 -11.66 2.20
N GLN A 50 -11.12 -12.12 1.76
CA GLN A 50 -10.78 -13.55 1.70
C GLN A 50 -10.80 -14.22 3.08
N CYS A 51 -10.50 -13.47 4.13
CA CYS A 51 -10.58 -13.95 5.51
C CYS A 51 -11.96 -13.74 6.17
N GLU A 52 -12.94 -13.15 5.46
CA GLU A 52 -14.24 -12.74 6.01
C GLU A 52 -14.14 -11.75 7.19
N LEU A 53 -13.04 -10.99 7.29
CA LEU A 53 -12.75 -10.07 8.40
C LEU A 53 -12.99 -8.59 8.09
N TRP A 54 -13.35 -8.27 6.85
CA TRP A 54 -13.48 -6.90 6.36
C TRP A 54 -14.43 -6.05 7.22
N HIS A 55 -15.56 -6.62 7.64
CA HIS A 55 -16.60 -5.95 8.42
C HIS A 55 -16.16 -5.53 9.83
N MET A 56 -15.06 -6.08 10.35
CA MET A 56 -14.58 -5.78 11.69
C MET A 56 -13.66 -4.56 11.77
N THR A 57 -13.08 -4.13 10.64
CA THR A 57 -11.99 -3.14 10.61
C THR A 57 -12.42 -1.73 10.20
N LYS A 58 -13.63 -1.60 9.61
CA LYS A 58 -14.15 -0.35 9.00
C LYS A 58 -13.20 0.26 7.96
N LEU A 59 -12.33 -0.56 7.36
CA LEU A 59 -11.31 -0.10 6.42
C LEU A 59 -11.93 0.47 5.14
N ASP A 60 -13.10 -0.05 4.75
CA ASP A 60 -13.90 0.42 3.60
C ASP A 60 -14.22 1.92 3.68
N VAL A 61 -14.54 2.41 4.88
CA VAL A 61 -14.80 3.82 5.12
C VAL A 61 -13.54 4.65 4.87
N LEU A 62 -12.39 4.18 5.32
CA LEU A 62 -11.12 4.86 5.11
C LEU A 62 -10.75 4.89 3.62
N SER A 63 -10.91 3.78 2.91
CA SER A 63 -10.71 3.70 1.46
C SER A 63 -11.59 4.68 0.70
N GLY A 64 -12.85 4.79 1.10
CA GLY A 64 -13.78 5.81 0.58
C GLY A 64 -13.26 7.23 0.79
N GLN A 65 -12.70 7.54 1.95
CA GLN A 65 -12.15 8.88 2.23
C GLN A 65 -10.94 9.20 1.37
N PHE A 66 -10.02 8.25 1.18
CA PHE A 66 -8.88 8.46 0.27
C PHE A 66 -9.32 8.61 -1.19
N ARG A 67 -10.30 7.84 -1.65
CA ARG A 67 -10.86 8.00 -3.00
C ARG A 67 -11.53 9.36 -3.18
N ASN A 68 -12.29 9.83 -2.19
CA ASN A 68 -12.88 11.17 -2.22
C ASN A 68 -11.81 12.27 -2.22
N ALA A 69 -10.73 12.09 -1.45
CA ALA A 69 -9.59 13.01 -1.48
C ALA A 69 -8.95 13.07 -2.88
N ALA A 70 -8.72 11.91 -3.51
CA ALA A 70 -8.20 11.85 -4.88
C ALA A 70 -9.11 12.62 -5.86
N LEU A 71 -10.41 12.33 -5.86
CA LEU A 71 -11.38 13.01 -6.73
C LEU A 71 -11.41 14.53 -6.51
N ARG A 72 -11.26 14.98 -5.25
CA ARG A 72 -11.18 16.42 -4.95
C ARG A 72 -9.92 17.04 -5.54
N LEU A 73 -8.78 16.38 -5.39
CA LEU A 73 -7.50 16.86 -5.93
C LEU A 73 -7.49 16.84 -7.46
N GLU A 74 -8.03 15.80 -8.10
CA GLU A 74 -8.19 15.73 -9.57
C GLU A 74 -8.97 16.93 -10.11
N ARG A 75 -10.02 17.36 -9.41
CA ARG A 75 -10.81 18.55 -9.78
C ARG A 75 -10.07 19.88 -9.62
N LEU A 76 -9.01 19.90 -8.80
CA LEU A 76 -8.14 21.06 -8.61
C LEU A 76 -6.99 21.10 -9.64
N ALA A 77 -6.87 20.08 -10.50
CA ALA A 77 -5.88 20.05 -11.55
C ALA A 77 -6.05 21.30 -12.45
N PRO A 78 -4.96 22.04 -12.75
CA PRO A 78 -5.01 23.07 -13.78
C PRO A 78 -5.46 22.41 -15.08
N GLN A 79 -6.50 22.95 -15.71
CA GLN A 79 -7.03 22.48 -16.99
C GLN A 79 -5.89 22.54 -18.03
N GLY A 80 -5.16 21.42 -18.24
CA GLY A 80 -4.02 21.36 -19.16
C GLY A 80 -2.75 20.68 -18.64
N ALA A 81 -2.68 20.24 -17.37
CA ALA A 81 -1.55 19.44 -16.91
C ALA A 81 -1.84 17.94 -17.11
N GLU A 82 -1.41 17.38 -18.24
CA GLU A 82 -1.32 15.93 -18.42
C GLU A 82 -0.41 15.37 -17.32
N THR A 83 -1.01 14.87 -16.25
CA THR A 83 -0.28 14.24 -15.17
C THR A 83 0.13 12.86 -15.70
N ILE A 84 1.36 12.72 -16.18
CA ILE A 84 1.93 11.41 -16.48
C ILE A 84 2.08 10.69 -15.14
N ILE A 85 1.06 9.93 -14.77
CA ILE A 85 1.08 9.05 -13.60
C ILE A 85 1.94 7.85 -14.00
N THR A 86 3.27 8.00 -13.89
CA THR A 86 4.15 6.84 -14.00
C THR A 86 3.90 5.97 -12.76
N PRO A 87 3.48 4.70 -12.91
CA PRO A 87 3.38 3.80 -11.76
C PRO A 87 4.74 3.71 -11.08
N PRO A 88 4.81 3.72 -9.74
CA PRO A 88 6.06 3.42 -9.08
C PRO A 88 6.50 2.02 -9.46
N GLU A 89 7.68 1.91 -10.08
CA GLU A 89 8.36 0.64 -10.18
C GLU A 89 8.63 0.16 -8.74
N LEU A 90 7.88 -0.86 -8.32
CA LEU A 90 8.17 -1.56 -7.07
C LEU A 90 9.60 -2.10 -7.19
N PRO A 91 10.49 -1.85 -6.21
CA PRO A 91 11.78 -2.51 -6.21
C PRO A 91 11.52 -4.01 -6.30
N ARG A 92 11.91 -4.63 -7.42
CA ARG A 92 11.97 -6.08 -7.53
C ARG A 92 12.82 -6.51 -6.35
N ARG A 93 12.21 -7.17 -5.36
CA ARG A 93 12.97 -7.95 -4.38
C ARG A 93 13.78 -8.91 -5.22
N GLU A 94 15.06 -8.63 -5.40
CA GLU A 94 16.05 -9.60 -5.82
C GLU A 94 16.09 -10.64 -4.71
N MET A 95 15.16 -11.59 -4.80
CA MET A 95 15.23 -12.82 -4.08
C MET A 95 16.49 -13.50 -4.62
N ASN A 96 17.58 -13.32 -3.88
CA ASN A 96 18.86 -13.96 -4.06
C ASN A 96 18.66 -15.34 -4.70
N GLN A 97 19.07 -15.46 -5.96
CA GLN A 97 19.23 -16.74 -6.60
C GLN A 97 20.15 -17.58 -5.70
N PRO A 98 19.87 -18.87 -5.45
CA PRO A 98 20.86 -19.72 -4.83
C PRO A 98 22.04 -19.75 -5.79
N LYS A 99 23.18 -19.22 -5.34
CA LYS A 99 24.47 -19.34 -6.04
C LYS A 99 24.66 -20.82 -6.35
N LYS A 100 24.70 -21.15 -7.64
CA LYS A 100 25.18 -22.44 -8.12
C LYS A 100 26.60 -22.59 -7.57
N SER A 101 26.77 -23.44 -6.58
CA SER A 101 28.07 -23.84 -6.07
C SER A 101 28.79 -24.53 -7.22
N GLU A 102 29.80 -23.88 -7.77
CA GLU A 102 30.75 -24.50 -8.67
C GLU A 102 32.15 -24.30 -8.05
N GLU A 103 32.93 -25.38 -8.15
CA GLU A 103 34.37 -25.48 -7.87
C GLU A 103 34.80 -25.96 -6.47
N SER A 104 34.95 -27.29 -6.35
CA SER A 104 35.89 -27.91 -5.41
C SER A 104 37.26 -28.06 -6.10
N PRO A 105 38.38 -27.62 -5.48
CA PRO A 105 39.71 -27.92 -5.99
C PRO A 105 40.17 -29.34 -5.64
N GLN A 106 41.05 -29.84 -6.51
CA GLN A 106 41.57 -31.21 -6.67
C GLN A 106 42.35 -31.78 -5.46
N PRO A 107 42.78 -33.05 -5.55
CA PRO A 107 44.24 -33.23 -5.57
C PRO A 107 44.75 -34.15 -6.68
N VAL A 108 45.85 -33.71 -7.28
CA VAL A 108 46.80 -34.50 -8.08
C VAL A 108 47.50 -35.48 -7.16
N PHE A 109 47.50 -36.76 -7.52
CA PHE A 109 48.49 -37.72 -7.01
C PHE A 109 49.36 -38.17 -8.18
N ALA A 110 50.67 -38.09 -7.95
CA ALA A 110 51.75 -38.50 -8.84
C ALA A 110 51.86 -40.02 -8.96
#